data_AF-A0A7Y3BJ62-F1
#
_entry.id   AF-A0A7Y3BJ62-F1
#
_cell.length_a   1.000
_cell.length_b   1.000
_cell.length_c   1.000
_cell.angle_alpha   90.00
_cell.angle_beta   90.00
_cell.angle_gamma   90.00
#
_symmetry.space_group_name_H-M   'P 1'
#
loop_
_entity.id
_entity.type
_entity.pdbx_description
1 polymer ?
#
loop_
_entity_poly.entity_id
_entity_poly.type
_entity_poly.pdbx_seq_one_letter_code
_entity_poly.pdbx_strand_id
1 'polypeptide(L)'
;MNIESILSKIALFEELVIESGFQRDITDFVQAIQQPQNQNLVFMKGLSQKIKEVLINLENNSLDTELKIILKENEPFTSLNTLEELNDMDSDGEIEAAEYSKKIISLLNKLINSITSNEAELQEVKEVFSKYITDTDAYAAEGKQALVSIIFNDLESTGSLKEFSKVLHRWNRTLLIYHTLLKSESPDDISLVEIQNGSIDVIFNIDFDIAIDLTELIKIGLKVYGAYLLYKSKRAREIIDSYLGNKKLIKMEKDREGLMLDNIKDSINQKAIEQHKKRIKVDKKIDKTGIDKKADEVSTVITDHIIKGNEVKLLTPPQIEEETDEKDLSHELREETAIVRERYKKLPPKDKQLLLDKYSIKEDEPEEK
;
A
#
# COMPACT_ATOMS: atom_id res chain seq x y z
N MET A 1 -10.65 -14.42 -10.53
CA MET A 1 -9.78 -13.25 -10.69
C MET A 1 -10.39 -12.40 -11.78
N ASN A 2 -10.84 -11.18 -11.48
CA ASN A 2 -11.39 -10.27 -12.49
C ASN A 2 -10.29 -9.83 -13.49
N ILE A 3 -10.66 -9.67 -14.77
CA ILE A 3 -9.81 -9.19 -15.86
C ILE A 3 -9.15 -7.84 -15.52
N GLU A 4 -9.91 -6.89 -14.96
CA GLU A 4 -9.34 -5.59 -14.53
C GLU A 4 -8.31 -5.76 -13.40
N SER A 5 -8.53 -6.70 -12.49
CA SER A 5 -7.57 -7.02 -11.43
C SER A 5 -6.28 -7.61 -12.01
N ILE A 6 -6.37 -8.49 -13.01
CA ILE A 6 -5.20 -9.04 -13.71
C ILE A 6 -4.41 -7.91 -14.36
N LEU A 7 -5.08 -7.02 -15.08
CA LEU A 7 -4.42 -5.94 -15.81
C LEU A 7 -3.83 -4.88 -14.89
N SER A 8 -4.49 -4.57 -13.77
CA SER A 8 -3.97 -3.69 -12.73
C SER A 8 -2.68 -4.25 -12.10
N LYS A 9 -2.64 -5.56 -11.84
CA LYS A 9 -1.42 -6.24 -11.35
C LYS A 9 -0.29 -6.26 -12.39
N ILE A 10 -0.61 -6.37 -13.68
CA ILE A 10 0.38 -6.23 -14.78
C ILE A 10 0.90 -4.79 -14.83
N ALA A 11 0.02 -3.79 -14.77
CA ALA A 11 0.40 -2.38 -14.76
C ALA A 11 1.33 -2.04 -13.58
N LEU A 12 1.12 -2.64 -12.42
CA LEU A 12 2.03 -2.50 -11.27
C LEU A 12 3.46 -2.96 -11.59
N PHE A 13 3.63 -4.06 -12.33
CA PHE A 13 4.94 -4.52 -12.77
C PHE A 13 5.56 -3.53 -13.76
N GLU A 14 4.80 -3.09 -14.76
CA GLU A 14 5.26 -2.11 -15.76
C GLU A 14 5.76 -0.84 -15.08
N GLU A 15 4.95 -0.26 -14.18
CA GLU A 15 5.28 0.95 -13.43
C GLU A 15 6.54 0.79 -12.56
N LEU A 16 6.59 -0.25 -11.74
CA LEU A 16 7.65 -0.40 -10.73
C LEU A 16 8.97 -0.93 -11.30
N VAL A 17 8.95 -1.66 -12.42
CA VAL A 17 10.13 -2.36 -12.95
C VAL A 17 10.59 -1.78 -14.29
N ILE A 18 9.66 -1.46 -15.18
CA ILE A 18 9.95 -1.05 -16.56
C ILE A 18 10.02 0.49 -16.64
N GLU A 19 8.94 1.18 -16.28
CA GLU A 19 8.82 2.64 -16.37
C GLU A 19 9.72 3.36 -15.34
N SER A 20 9.86 2.79 -14.15
CA SER A 20 10.83 3.25 -13.14
C SER A 20 12.28 3.26 -13.65
N GLY A 21 12.57 2.48 -14.71
CA GLY A 21 13.90 2.30 -15.27
C GLY A 21 14.75 1.25 -14.56
N PHE A 22 14.20 0.47 -13.62
CA PHE A 22 14.98 -0.50 -12.85
C PHE A 22 15.67 -1.56 -13.74
N GLN A 23 14.96 -2.14 -14.71
CA GLN A 23 15.55 -3.11 -15.65
C GLN A 23 16.70 -2.49 -16.47
N ARG A 24 16.53 -1.23 -16.92
CA ARG A 24 17.56 -0.46 -17.61
C ARG A 24 18.77 -0.22 -16.70
N ASP A 25 18.53 0.22 -15.47
CA ASP A 25 19.57 0.52 -14.48
C ASP A 25 20.40 -0.73 -14.17
N ILE A 26 19.79 -1.91 -13.98
CA ILE A 26 20.53 -3.15 -13.76
C ILE A 26 21.40 -3.50 -14.97
N THR A 27 20.89 -3.31 -16.18
CA THR A 27 21.64 -3.54 -17.42
C THR A 27 22.84 -2.59 -17.52
N ASP A 28 22.62 -1.32 -17.23
CA ASP A 28 23.67 -0.29 -17.21
C ASP A 28 24.70 -0.57 -16.11
N PHE A 29 24.28 -1.09 -14.95
CA PHE A 29 25.19 -1.49 -13.87
C PHE A 29 26.10 -2.64 -14.31
N VAL A 30 25.59 -3.65 -15.02
CA VAL A 30 26.44 -4.72 -15.57
C VAL A 30 27.51 -4.13 -16.50
N GLN A 31 27.13 -3.23 -17.41
CA GLN A 31 28.07 -2.58 -18.33
C GLN A 31 29.08 -1.70 -17.58
N ALA A 32 28.63 -0.96 -16.56
CA ALA A 32 29.49 -0.10 -15.76
C ALA A 32 30.54 -0.91 -14.99
N ILE A 33 30.19 -2.05 -14.40
CA ILE A 33 31.12 -2.92 -13.64
C ILE A 33 32.15 -3.57 -14.57
N GLN A 34 31.81 -3.82 -15.84
CA GLN A 34 32.77 -4.35 -16.82
C GLN A 34 33.90 -3.38 -17.15
N GLN A 35 33.73 -2.08 -16.89
CA GLN A 35 34.79 -1.10 -17.08
C GLN A 35 35.87 -1.23 -15.99
N PRO A 36 37.17 -1.39 -16.34
CA PRO A 36 38.23 -1.64 -15.36
C PRO A 36 38.32 -0.61 -14.22
N GLN A 37 38.07 0.68 -14.51
CA GLN A 37 38.08 1.76 -13.52
C GLN A 37 37.00 1.63 -12.44
N ASN A 38 35.90 0.91 -12.72
CA ASN A 38 34.75 0.77 -11.85
C ASN A 38 34.77 -0.53 -11.03
N GLN A 39 35.76 -1.40 -11.23
CA GLN A 39 35.93 -2.67 -10.49
C GLN A 39 36.55 -2.48 -9.12
N ASN A 40 36.16 -1.43 -8.40
CA ASN A 40 36.54 -1.20 -7.02
C ASN A 40 35.35 -1.48 -6.09
N LEU A 41 35.63 -2.01 -4.89
CA LEU A 41 34.59 -2.44 -3.95
C LEU A 41 33.64 -1.30 -3.55
N VAL A 42 34.14 -0.07 -3.42
CA VAL A 42 33.32 1.09 -3.02
C VAL A 42 32.23 1.36 -4.06
N PHE A 43 32.60 1.38 -5.34
CA PHE A 43 31.66 1.58 -6.44
C PHE A 43 30.62 0.45 -6.50
N MET A 44 31.07 -0.81 -6.48
CA MET A 44 30.19 -1.97 -6.62
C MET A 44 29.26 -2.14 -5.41
N LYS A 45 29.74 -1.88 -4.19
CA LYS A 45 28.88 -1.82 -2.99
C LYS A 45 27.89 -0.66 -3.08
N GLY A 46 28.27 0.47 -3.66
CA GLY A 46 27.35 1.57 -3.96
C GLY A 46 26.20 1.15 -4.89
N LEU A 47 26.48 0.37 -5.92
CA LEU A 47 25.45 -0.20 -6.81
C LEU A 47 24.58 -1.24 -6.08
N SER A 48 25.19 -2.13 -5.29
CA SER A 48 24.47 -3.09 -4.44
C SER A 48 23.43 -2.40 -3.56
N GLN A 49 23.80 -1.28 -2.90
CA GLN A 49 22.85 -0.53 -2.07
C GLN A 49 21.66 0.01 -2.87
N LYS A 50 21.90 0.58 -4.06
CA LYS A 50 20.82 1.06 -4.94
C LYS A 50 19.86 -0.07 -5.34
N ILE A 51 20.40 -1.24 -5.68
CA ILE A 51 19.58 -2.40 -6.05
C ILE A 51 18.76 -2.86 -4.85
N LYS A 52 19.35 -2.94 -3.65
CA LYS A 52 18.64 -3.32 -2.42
C LYS A 52 17.51 -2.34 -2.10
N GLU A 53 17.74 -1.04 -2.24
CA GLU A 53 16.70 -0.01 -2.05
C GLU A 53 15.50 -0.26 -2.97
N VAL A 54 15.75 -0.56 -4.25
CA VAL A 54 14.68 -0.88 -5.20
C VAL A 54 13.99 -2.19 -4.84
N LEU A 55 14.73 -3.28 -4.56
CA LEU A 55 14.13 -4.57 -4.19
C LEU A 55 13.25 -4.48 -2.93
N ILE A 56 13.68 -3.71 -1.93
CA ILE A 56 12.87 -3.42 -0.74
C ILE A 56 11.61 -2.63 -1.12
N ASN A 57 11.71 -1.66 -2.04
CA ASN A 57 10.55 -0.93 -2.55
C ASN A 57 9.55 -1.87 -3.25
N LEU A 58 10.03 -2.79 -4.08
CA LEU A 58 9.18 -3.79 -4.75
C LEU A 58 8.45 -4.70 -3.74
N GLU A 59 9.17 -5.19 -2.72
CA GLU A 59 8.59 -5.99 -1.64
C GLU A 59 7.53 -5.21 -0.85
N ASN A 60 7.80 -3.93 -0.55
CA ASN A 60 6.87 -3.07 0.18
C ASN A 60 5.61 -2.72 -0.63
N ASN A 61 5.64 -2.86 -1.96
CA ASN A 61 4.48 -2.73 -2.84
C ASN A 61 3.79 -4.09 -3.12
N SER A 62 4.19 -5.16 -2.42
CA SER A 62 3.63 -6.51 -2.57
C SER A 62 3.76 -7.11 -3.97
N LEU A 63 4.68 -6.61 -4.81
CA LEU A 63 4.80 -7.04 -6.20
C LEU A 63 4.96 -8.56 -6.33
N ASP A 64 5.70 -9.20 -5.43
CA ASP A 64 5.89 -10.65 -5.43
C ASP A 64 4.58 -11.43 -5.35
N THR A 65 3.66 -11.00 -4.48
CA THR A 65 2.35 -11.65 -4.33
C THR A 65 1.52 -11.47 -5.60
N GLU A 66 1.56 -10.27 -6.19
CA GLU A 66 0.82 -9.98 -7.42
C GLU A 66 1.33 -10.78 -8.62
N LEU A 67 2.66 -10.92 -8.73
CA LEU A 67 3.28 -11.73 -9.78
C LEU A 67 2.98 -13.21 -9.62
N LYS A 68 2.99 -13.78 -8.40
CA LYS A 68 2.63 -15.19 -8.15
C LYS A 68 1.21 -15.53 -8.58
N ILE A 69 0.32 -14.54 -8.51
CA ILE A 69 -1.08 -14.71 -8.89
C ILE A 69 -1.20 -14.84 -10.41
N ILE A 70 -0.44 -14.05 -11.18
CA ILE A 70 -0.52 -14.03 -12.65
C ILE A 70 0.37 -15.08 -13.29
N LEU A 71 1.65 -15.09 -12.94
CA LEU A 71 2.65 -15.97 -13.55
C LEU A 71 2.33 -17.44 -13.26
N LYS A 72 2.38 -18.27 -14.30
CA LYS A 72 2.16 -19.72 -14.27
C LYS A 72 3.34 -20.48 -14.84
N GLU A 73 4.03 -19.90 -15.82
CA GLU A 73 5.15 -20.55 -16.51
C GLU A 73 6.49 -20.19 -15.88
N ASN A 74 6.65 -18.95 -15.43
CA ASN A 74 7.86 -18.47 -14.79
C ASN A 74 7.66 -18.18 -13.30
N GLU A 75 8.70 -18.41 -12.49
CA GLU A 75 8.70 -17.88 -11.13
C GLU A 75 8.91 -16.35 -11.16
N PRO A 76 8.29 -15.60 -10.22
CA PRO A 76 8.55 -14.17 -10.09
C PRO A 76 10.03 -13.89 -9.81
N PHE A 77 10.59 -12.89 -10.46
CA PHE A 77 11.97 -12.44 -10.22
C PHE A 77 12.18 -11.98 -8.77
N THR A 78 11.11 -11.54 -8.11
CA THR A 78 11.09 -11.16 -6.69
C THR A 78 11.24 -12.33 -5.73
N SER A 79 11.04 -13.56 -6.20
CA SER A 79 11.28 -14.78 -5.41
C SER A 79 12.75 -15.19 -5.40
N LEU A 80 13.62 -14.53 -6.17
CA LEU A 80 15.06 -14.71 -6.07
C LEU A 80 15.58 -14.19 -4.73
N ASN A 81 16.52 -14.91 -4.11
CA ASN A 81 17.20 -14.48 -2.86
C ASN A 81 18.22 -13.35 -3.08
N THR A 82 18.01 -12.52 -4.10
CA THR A 82 18.92 -11.45 -4.52
C THR A 82 19.26 -10.49 -3.37
N LEU A 83 18.28 -10.14 -2.54
CA LEU A 83 18.49 -9.24 -1.40
C LEU A 83 19.44 -9.85 -0.36
N GLU A 84 19.25 -11.13 -0.03
CA GLU A 84 20.09 -11.87 0.91
C GLU A 84 21.49 -12.07 0.36
N GLU A 85 21.62 -12.51 -0.90
CA GLU A 85 22.92 -12.68 -1.56
C GLU A 85 23.72 -11.38 -1.60
N LEU A 86 23.07 -10.22 -1.85
CA LEU A 86 23.73 -8.91 -1.80
C LEU A 86 24.15 -8.52 -0.37
N ASN A 87 23.37 -8.87 0.65
CA ASN A 87 23.72 -8.61 2.05
C ASN A 87 24.91 -9.45 2.52
N ASP A 88 24.95 -10.72 2.13
CA ASP A 88 26.06 -11.63 2.44
C ASP A 88 27.35 -11.13 1.79
N MET A 89 27.29 -10.76 0.51
CA MET A 89 28.42 -10.17 -0.21
C MET A 89 28.92 -8.86 0.39
N ASP A 90 28.00 -7.99 0.84
CA ASP A 90 28.37 -6.69 1.41
C ASP A 90 28.97 -6.80 2.81
N SER A 91 28.57 -7.83 3.56
CA SER A 91 29.01 -8.10 4.93
C SER A 91 30.31 -8.89 5.00
N ASP A 92 30.72 -9.52 3.90
CA ASP A 92 32.03 -10.16 3.77
C ASP A 92 33.15 -9.10 3.78
N GLY A 93 33.93 -9.12 4.87
CA GLY A 93 35.06 -8.22 5.08
C GLY A 93 36.35 -8.65 4.36
N GLU A 94 36.39 -9.88 3.84
CA GLU A 94 37.55 -10.49 3.21
C GLU A 94 37.38 -10.63 1.68
N ILE A 95 36.18 -10.42 1.15
CA ILE A 95 35.90 -10.54 -0.28
C ILE A 95 36.77 -9.60 -1.13
N GLU A 96 37.47 -10.18 -2.09
CA GLU A 96 38.27 -9.41 -3.05
C GLU A 96 37.41 -8.77 -4.14
N ALA A 97 37.87 -7.64 -4.70
CA ALA A 97 37.13 -6.89 -5.71
C ALA A 97 36.81 -7.73 -6.97
N ALA A 98 37.73 -8.58 -7.41
CA ALA A 98 37.52 -9.45 -8.57
C ALA A 98 36.43 -10.50 -8.31
N GLU A 99 36.42 -11.09 -7.11
CA GLU A 99 35.39 -12.04 -6.69
C GLU A 99 34.03 -11.36 -6.53
N TYR A 100 33.99 -10.18 -5.90
CA TYR A 100 32.79 -9.37 -5.76
C TYR A 100 32.19 -9.04 -7.14
N SER A 101 33.01 -8.53 -8.06
CA SER A 101 32.61 -8.20 -9.44
C SER A 101 31.97 -9.38 -10.17
N LYS A 102 32.58 -10.56 -10.06
CA LYS A 102 32.04 -11.79 -10.68
C LYS A 102 30.70 -12.18 -10.07
N LYS A 103 30.57 -12.15 -8.74
CA LYS A 103 29.32 -12.51 -8.05
C LYS A 103 28.20 -11.53 -8.36
N ILE A 104 28.45 -10.22 -8.28
CA ILE A 104 27.41 -9.20 -8.55
C ILE A 104 26.96 -9.27 -10.00
N ILE A 105 27.87 -9.36 -10.98
CA ILE A 105 27.48 -9.51 -12.40
C ILE A 105 26.63 -10.77 -12.61
N SER A 106 27.00 -11.89 -11.99
CA SER A 106 26.21 -13.12 -12.09
C SER A 106 24.80 -12.95 -11.54
N LEU A 107 24.66 -12.25 -10.41
CA LEU A 107 23.38 -11.99 -9.76
C LEU A 107 22.53 -11.01 -10.59
N LEU A 108 23.12 -9.94 -11.12
CA LEU A 108 22.42 -9.00 -12.00
C LEU A 108 21.95 -9.66 -13.30
N ASN A 109 22.76 -10.53 -13.92
CA ASN A 109 22.35 -11.24 -15.12
C ASN A 109 21.20 -12.23 -14.85
N LYS A 110 21.20 -12.92 -13.70
CA LYS A 110 20.05 -13.75 -13.29
C LYS A 110 18.79 -12.91 -13.13
N LEU A 111 18.92 -11.75 -12.49
CA LEU A 111 17.81 -10.82 -12.27
C LEU A 111 17.26 -10.27 -13.60
N ILE A 112 18.13 -9.81 -14.51
CA ILE A 112 17.75 -9.36 -15.86
C ILE A 112 16.98 -10.46 -16.59
N ASN A 113 17.51 -11.68 -16.64
CA ASN A 113 16.87 -12.78 -17.34
C ASN A 113 15.48 -13.09 -16.76
N SER A 114 15.36 -13.12 -15.42
CA SER A 114 14.08 -13.37 -14.76
C SER A 114 13.07 -12.25 -15.01
N ILE A 115 13.50 -10.99 -14.97
CA ILE A 115 12.64 -9.84 -15.29
C ILE A 115 12.14 -9.93 -16.73
N THR A 116 13.02 -10.20 -17.69
CA THR A 116 12.66 -10.31 -19.11
C THR A 116 11.70 -11.48 -19.37
N SER A 117 11.91 -12.63 -18.72
CA SER A 117 10.99 -13.77 -18.82
C SER A 117 9.62 -13.47 -18.21
N ASN A 118 9.58 -12.82 -17.05
CA ASN A 118 8.31 -12.40 -16.45
C ASN A 118 7.60 -11.36 -17.32
N GLU A 119 8.32 -10.37 -17.85
CA GLU A 119 7.77 -9.34 -18.74
C GLU A 119 7.13 -9.98 -19.98
N ALA A 120 7.80 -10.93 -20.63
CA ALA A 120 7.26 -11.63 -21.79
C ALA A 120 5.94 -12.37 -21.47
N GLU A 121 5.90 -13.15 -20.37
CA GLU A 121 4.70 -13.86 -19.94
C GLU A 121 3.57 -12.88 -19.58
N LEU A 122 3.87 -11.79 -18.87
CA LEU A 122 2.87 -10.78 -18.51
C LEU A 122 2.31 -10.09 -19.75
N GLN A 123 3.13 -9.82 -20.78
CA GLN A 123 2.63 -9.27 -22.05
C GLN A 123 1.73 -10.25 -22.80
N GLU A 124 2.05 -11.55 -22.82
CA GLU A 124 1.16 -12.56 -23.39
C GLU A 124 -0.20 -12.59 -22.68
N VAL A 125 -0.18 -12.57 -21.34
CA VAL A 125 -1.39 -12.48 -20.52
C VAL A 125 -2.16 -11.19 -20.84
N LYS A 126 -1.47 -10.04 -20.91
CA LYS A 126 -2.06 -8.74 -21.25
C LYS A 126 -2.72 -8.78 -22.63
N GLU A 127 -2.06 -9.32 -23.64
CA GLU A 127 -2.58 -9.46 -25.01
C GLU A 127 -3.79 -10.39 -25.11
N VAL A 128 -3.84 -11.44 -24.29
CA VAL A 128 -5.00 -12.33 -24.21
C VAL A 128 -6.18 -11.59 -23.58
N PHE A 129 -5.98 -11.00 -22.41
CA PHE A 129 -7.06 -10.39 -21.62
C PHE A 129 -7.53 -9.04 -22.16
N SER A 130 -6.66 -8.26 -22.80
CA SER A 130 -7.04 -7.00 -23.47
C SER A 130 -8.06 -7.18 -24.58
N LYS A 131 -8.10 -8.35 -25.25
CA LYS A 131 -9.12 -8.67 -26.28
C LYS A 131 -10.51 -8.90 -25.69
N TYR A 132 -10.59 -9.23 -24.40
CA TYR A 132 -11.84 -9.40 -23.67
C TYR A 132 -12.28 -8.12 -22.96
N ILE A 133 -11.42 -7.09 -22.96
CA ILE A 133 -11.87 -5.71 -22.84
C ILE A 133 -12.31 -5.29 -24.23
N THR A 134 -13.54 -5.64 -24.60
CA THR A 134 -14.22 -4.90 -25.65
C THR A 134 -14.38 -3.47 -25.16
N ASP A 135 -14.16 -2.48 -26.03
CA ASP A 135 -14.45 -1.05 -25.79
C ASP A 135 -15.93 -0.75 -25.41
N THR A 136 -16.72 -1.78 -25.09
CA THR A 136 -18.08 -1.73 -24.56
C THR A 136 -18.41 -3.11 -23.97
N ASP A 137 -18.93 -3.10 -22.73
CA ASP A 137 -19.72 -4.15 -22.02
C ASP A 137 -18.92 -5.33 -21.39
N ALA A 138 -18.87 -5.55 -20.07
CA ALA A 138 -19.95 -5.47 -19.06
C ALA A 138 -19.50 -5.14 -17.60
N TYR A 139 -18.30 -4.58 -17.40
CA TYR A 139 -17.92 -3.85 -16.18
C TYR A 139 -17.41 -2.43 -16.50
N ALA A 140 -17.61 -1.98 -17.74
CA ALA A 140 -17.82 -0.57 -18.02
C ALA A 140 -19.09 -0.14 -17.29
N ALA A 141 -18.94 0.15 -16.00
CA ALA A 141 -19.81 1.07 -15.30
C ALA A 141 -20.02 2.26 -16.23
N GLU A 142 -21.25 2.76 -16.33
CA GLU A 142 -21.60 3.96 -17.07
C GLU A 142 -20.78 5.18 -16.61
N GLY A 143 -19.46 5.25 -16.84
CA GLY A 143 -18.55 6.28 -16.32
C GLY A 143 -18.65 6.59 -14.82
N LYS A 144 -19.33 5.76 -14.02
CA LYS A 144 -19.81 6.13 -12.67
C LYS A 144 -19.36 5.22 -11.55
N GLN A 145 -18.76 4.06 -11.81
CA GLN A 145 -18.29 3.17 -10.74
C GLN A 145 -16.80 2.86 -10.91
N ALA A 146 -16.11 2.67 -9.79
CA ALA A 146 -14.71 2.29 -9.70
C ALA A 146 -14.57 1.00 -8.89
N LEU A 147 -13.56 0.21 -9.28
CA LEU A 147 -13.21 -1.04 -8.60
C LEU A 147 -12.25 -0.74 -7.44
N VAL A 148 -12.66 -1.07 -6.22
CA VAL A 148 -11.86 -0.89 -5.00
C VAL A 148 -11.62 -2.25 -4.35
N SER A 149 -10.39 -2.45 -3.90
CA SER A 149 -9.94 -3.63 -3.18
C SER A 149 -9.65 -3.26 -1.73
N ILE A 150 -10.23 -4.00 -0.79
CA ILE A 150 -9.89 -3.93 0.64
C ILE A 150 -9.15 -5.23 0.99
N ILE A 151 -7.91 -5.10 1.41
CA ILE A 151 -7.01 -6.23 1.66
C ILE A 151 -6.82 -6.38 3.16
N PHE A 152 -7.18 -7.55 3.69
CA PHE A 152 -6.95 -7.92 5.08
C PHE A 152 -5.67 -8.75 5.20
N ASN A 153 -4.67 -8.15 5.86
CA ASN A 153 -3.37 -8.76 6.12
C ASN A 153 -3.26 -9.24 7.58
N ASP A 154 -4.14 -8.78 8.48
CA ASP A 154 -4.09 -9.15 9.89
C ASP A 154 -4.76 -10.50 10.17
N LEU A 155 -4.03 -11.38 10.88
CA LEU A 155 -4.48 -12.74 11.21
C LEU A 155 -5.69 -12.78 12.14
N GLU A 156 -5.98 -11.70 12.87
CA GLU A 156 -7.11 -11.65 13.80
C GLU A 156 -8.43 -11.51 13.02
N SER A 157 -8.49 -10.57 12.08
CA SER A 157 -9.66 -10.33 11.23
C SER A 157 -9.90 -11.47 10.24
N THR A 158 -8.86 -12.19 9.81
CA THR A 158 -8.97 -13.33 8.89
C THR A 158 -8.91 -14.69 9.57
N GLY A 159 -8.75 -14.74 10.91
CA GLY A 159 -8.47 -15.96 11.66
C GLY A 159 -9.67 -16.90 11.80
N SER A 160 -10.89 -16.38 11.62
CA SER A 160 -12.11 -17.20 11.53
C SER A 160 -13.16 -16.54 10.63
N LEU A 161 -14.04 -17.35 10.05
CA LEU A 161 -15.15 -16.86 9.23
C LEU A 161 -16.09 -15.91 9.99
N LYS A 162 -16.26 -16.14 11.30
CA LYS A 162 -17.08 -15.29 12.17
C LYS A 162 -16.49 -13.89 12.29
N GLU A 163 -15.20 -13.79 12.54
CA GLU A 163 -14.52 -12.50 12.66
C GLU A 163 -14.45 -11.77 11.33
N PHE A 164 -14.11 -12.49 10.28
CA PHE A 164 -14.12 -11.94 8.94
C PHE A 164 -15.50 -11.39 8.53
N SER A 165 -16.58 -12.14 8.82
CA SER A 165 -17.95 -11.69 8.55
C SER A 165 -18.32 -10.41 9.32
N LYS A 166 -17.93 -10.28 10.60
CA LYS A 166 -18.15 -9.04 11.37
C LYS A 166 -17.41 -7.85 10.76
N VAL A 167 -16.14 -8.05 10.39
CA VAL A 167 -15.32 -6.99 9.78
C VAL A 167 -15.90 -6.55 8.43
N LEU A 168 -16.34 -7.49 7.60
CA LEU A 168 -17.07 -7.20 6.36
C LEU A 168 -18.36 -6.41 6.62
N HIS A 169 -19.15 -6.80 7.62
CA HIS A 169 -20.38 -6.06 7.97
C HIS A 169 -20.09 -4.63 8.42
N ARG A 170 -19.00 -4.40 9.17
CA ARG A 170 -18.56 -3.06 9.57
C ARG A 170 -18.16 -2.23 8.35
N TRP A 171 -17.39 -2.81 7.43
CA TRP A 171 -17.00 -2.15 6.18
C TRP A 171 -18.21 -1.81 5.33
N ASN A 172 -19.16 -2.75 5.13
CA ASN A 172 -20.38 -2.49 4.38
C ASN A 172 -21.19 -1.32 4.98
N ARG A 173 -21.38 -1.31 6.30
CA ARG A 173 -22.05 -0.20 7.00
C ARG A 173 -21.27 1.11 6.87
N THR A 174 -19.94 1.07 6.96
CA THR A 174 -19.08 2.25 6.85
C THR A 174 -19.15 2.87 5.46
N LEU A 175 -19.09 2.04 4.42
CA LEU A 175 -19.21 2.49 3.03
C LEU A 175 -20.58 3.12 2.76
N LEU A 176 -21.65 2.54 3.29
CA LEU A 176 -23.00 3.14 3.22
C LEU A 176 -23.05 4.50 3.92
N ILE A 177 -22.53 4.60 5.14
CA ILE A 177 -22.49 5.86 5.89
C ILE A 177 -21.67 6.91 5.13
N TYR A 178 -20.50 6.51 4.63
CA TYR A 178 -19.63 7.39 3.86
C TYR A 178 -20.28 7.86 2.56
N HIS A 179 -20.99 6.97 1.85
CA HIS A 179 -21.78 7.36 0.69
C HIS A 179 -22.82 8.43 1.05
N THR A 180 -23.60 8.23 2.12
CA THR A 180 -24.61 9.21 2.55
C THR A 180 -24.01 10.53 3.06
N LEU A 181 -22.74 10.54 3.44
CA LEU A 181 -22.01 11.79 3.72
C LEU A 181 -21.71 12.57 2.44
N LEU A 182 -21.56 11.91 1.30
CA LEU A 182 -21.03 12.55 0.10
C LEU A 182 -22.04 12.70 -1.03
N LYS A 183 -23.11 11.89 -1.06
CA LYS A 183 -24.18 11.93 -2.07
C LYS A 183 -25.56 11.77 -1.44
N SER A 184 -26.55 12.44 -2.02
CA SER A 184 -27.96 12.33 -1.61
C SER A 184 -28.69 11.14 -2.22
N GLU A 185 -28.19 10.65 -3.34
CA GLU A 185 -28.71 9.47 -4.01
C GLU A 185 -28.39 8.24 -3.15
N SER A 186 -29.27 7.23 -3.22
CA SER A 186 -28.96 5.93 -2.61
C SER A 186 -27.75 5.35 -3.32
N PRO A 187 -26.80 4.73 -2.60
CA PRO A 187 -25.74 3.99 -3.27
C PRO A 187 -26.36 2.88 -4.11
N ASP A 188 -25.74 2.60 -5.25
CA ASP A 188 -25.94 1.34 -5.92
C ASP A 188 -25.54 0.19 -4.98
N ASP A 189 -26.13 -0.99 -5.17
CA ASP A 189 -25.76 -2.16 -4.39
C ASP A 189 -24.26 -2.43 -4.55
N ILE A 190 -23.54 -2.49 -3.43
CA ILE A 190 -22.13 -2.87 -3.41
C ILE A 190 -22.05 -4.33 -3.84
N SER A 191 -21.63 -4.54 -5.09
CA SER A 191 -21.41 -5.87 -5.64
C SER A 191 -20.04 -6.37 -5.19
N LEU A 192 -20.01 -7.45 -4.41
CA LEU A 192 -18.78 -8.18 -4.14
C LEU A 192 -18.38 -8.91 -5.42
N VAL A 193 -17.23 -8.53 -5.98
CA VAL A 193 -16.70 -9.06 -7.22
C VAL A 193 -15.97 -10.38 -6.96
N GLU A 194 -15.10 -10.43 -5.95
CA GLU A 194 -14.34 -11.64 -5.62
C GLU A 194 -13.67 -11.59 -4.24
N ILE A 195 -13.31 -12.77 -3.71
CA ILE A 195 -12.37 -12.98 -2.61
C ILE A 195 -11.18 -13.84 -3.08
N GLN A 196 -9.94 -13.37 -2.93
CA GLN A 196 -8.70 -14.10 -3.32
C GLN A 196 -7.94 -14.67 -2.10
N ASN A 197 -7.11 -15.71 -2.29
CA ASN A 197 -6.35 -16.38 -1.21
C ASN A 197 -4.82 -16.10 -1.29
N GLY A 198 -4.24 -15.67 -0.17
CA GLY A 198 -2.84 -15.26 0.05
C GLY A 198 -2.73 -14.08 1.04
N SER A 199 -3.78 -13.27 1.01
CA SER A 199 -4.32 -12.27 1.94
C SER A 199 -5.80 -12.16 1.54
N ILE A 200 -6.73 -11.85 2.45
CA ILE A 200 -8.15 -11.80 2.03
C ILE A 200 -8.38 -10.46 1.32
N ASP A 201 -8.40 -10.49 -0.01
CA ASP A 201 -8.70 -9.33 -0.84
C ASP A 201 -10.18 -9.32 -1.19
N VAL A 202 -10.89 -8.26 -0.79
CA VAL A 202 -12.33 -8.09 -1.02
C VAL A 202 -12.52 -6.98 -2.04
N ILE A 203 -12.91 -7.38 -3.25
CA ILE A 203 -13.06 -6.47 -4.37
C ILE A 203 -14.53 -6.11 -4.53
N PHE A 204 -14.84 -4.82 -4.68
CA PHE A 204 -16.19 -4.34 -4.92
C PHE A 204 -16.24 -3.08 -5.78
N ASN A 205 -17.41 -2.84 -6.38
CA ASN A 205 -17.69 -1.63 -7.14
C ASN A 205 -18.39 -0.59 -6.26
N ILE A 206 -17.93 0.66 -6.33
CA ILE A 206 -18.62 1.83 -5.73
C ILE A 206 -18.59 3.00 -6.69
N ASP A 207 -19.42 4.00 -6.44
CA ASP A 207 -19.43 5.23 -7.21
C ASP A 207 -18.03 5.89 -7.29
N PHE A 208 -17.71 6.37 -8.48
CA PHE A 208 -16.40 6.90 -8.86
C PHE A 208 -15.93 8.06 -7.96
N ASP A 209 -16.81 9.03 -7.74
CA ASP A 209 -16.56 10.18 -6.88
C ASP A 209 -16.26 9.74 -5.45
N ILE A 210 -17.00 8.73 -4.99
CA ILE A 210 -16.87 8.16 -3.65
C ILE A 210 -15.56 7.39 -3.53
N ALA A 211 -15.15 6.67 -4.57
CA ALA A 211 -13.87 5.96 -4.60
C ALA A 211 -12.68 6.92 -4.52
N ILE A 212 -12.67 7.99 -5.31
CA ILE A 212 -11.65 9.06 -5.20
C ILE A 212 -11.60 9.61 -3.77
N ASP A 213 -12.75 10.01 -3.24
CA ASP A 213 -12.81 10.63 -1.92
C ASP A 213 -12.36 9.63 -0.83
N LEU A 214 -12.74 8.35 -0.94
CA LEU A 214 -12.32 7.29 -0.03
C LEU A 214 -10.80 7.07 -0.09
N THR A 215 -10.23 7.01 -1.29
CA THR A 215 -8.78 6.87 -1.47
C THR A 215 -8.04 8.06 -0.88
N GLU A 216 -8.51 9.29 -1.09
CA GLU A 216 -7.91 10.48 -0.50
C GLU A 216 -7.99 10.45 1.03
N LEU A 217 -9.12 9.99 1.58
CA LEU A 217 -9.34 9.85 3.01
C LEU A 217 -8.36 8.86 3.65
N ILE A 218 -8.16 7.70 3.03
CA ILE A 218 -7.21 6.68 3.48
C ILE A 218 -5.77 7.19 3.36
N LYS A 219 -5.44 7.87 2.25
CA LYS A 219 -4.12 8.49 2.05
C LYS A 219 -3.77 9.48 3.17
N ILE A 220 -4.72 10.29 3.63
CA ILE A 220 -4.52 11.19 4.78
C ILE A 220 -4.24 10.39 6.06
N GLY A 221 -5.01 9.32 6.32
CA GLY A 221 -4.77 8.43 7.45
C GLY A 221 -3.37 7.83 7.44
N LEU A 222 -2.93 7.29 6.28
CA LEU A 222 -1.60 6.71 6.09
C LEU A 222 -0.48 7.74 6.27
N LYS A 223 -0.64 8.95 5.74
CA LYS A 223 0.35 10.05 5.91
C LYS A 223 0.57 10.39 7.38
N VAL A 224 -0.51 10.57 8.13
CA VAL A 224 -0.45 10.93 9.55
C VAL A 224 0.08 9.77 10.41
N TYR A 225 -0.40 8.56 10.14
CA TYR A 225 0.10 7.36 10.80
C TYR A 225 1.59 7.17 10.52
N GLY A 226 2.01 7.26 9.25
CA GLY A 226 3.41 7.21 8.84
C GLY A 226 4.26 8.25 9.57
N ALA A 227 3.78 9.48 9.77
CA ALA A 227 4.48 10.50 10.53
C ALA A 227 4.66 10.12 12.01
N TYR A 228 3.63 9.55 12.63
CA TYR A 228 3.72 8.97 13.98
C TYR A 228 4.75 7.83 14.04
N LEU A 229 4.71 6.89 13.09
CA LEU A 229 5.65 5.77 13.03
C LEU A 229 7.11 6.25 12.87
N LEU A 230 7.33 7.27 12.04
CA LEU A 230 8.66 7.90 11.89
C LEU A 230 9.14 8.54 13.19
N TYR A 231 8.26 9.29 13.85
CA TYR A 231 8.56 9.90 15.14
C TYR A 231 8.98 8.83 16.15
N LYS A 232 8.18 7.77 16.27
CA LYS A 232 8.40 6.72 17.26
C LYS A 232 9.64 5.86 16.98
N SER A 233 9.86 5.49 15.72
CA SER A 233 10.95 4.58 15.32
C SER A 233 12.34 5.24 15.27
N LYS A 234 12.42 6.54 14.98
CA LYS A 234 13.73 7.22 14.80
C LYS A 234 13.97 8.40 15.74
N ARG A 235 12.97 9.26 15.99
CA ARG A 235 13.20 10.58 16.61
C ARG A 235 12.95 10.62 18.11
N ALA A 236 11.95 9.89 18.60
CA ALA A 236 11.49 10.01 19.99
C ALA A 236 12.62 9.71 20.99
N ARG A 237 13.39 8.64 20.75
CA ARG A 237 14.46 8.22 21.65
C ARG A 237 15.59 9.26 21.72
N GLU A 238 16.10 9.71 20.58
CA GLU A 238 17.19 10.71 20.52
C GLU A 238 16.79 12.02 21.20
N ILE A 239 15.55 12.48 20.96
CA ILE A 239 15.01 13.68 21.59
C ILE A 239 14.91 13.51 23.10
N ILE A 240 14.34 12.40 23.58
CA ILE A 240 14.20 12.12 25.02
C ILE A 240 15.57 11.99 25.71
N ASP A 241 16.53 11.31 25.08
CA ASP A 241 17.88 11.12 25.62
C ASP A 241 18.63 12.45 25.74
N SER A 242 18.41 13.39 24.80
CA SER A 242 19.00 14.74 24.84
C SER A 242 18.53 15.59 26.02
N TYR A 243 17.42 15.24 26.66
CA TYR A 243 16.88 15.98 27.79
C TYR A 243 17.56 15.66 29.12
N LEU A 244 18.50 14.71 29.16
CA LEU A 244 19.35 14.40 30.31
C LEU A 244 18.55 14.21 31.61
N GLY A 245 17.40 13.53 31.51
CA GLY A 245 16.52 13.23 32.66
C GLY A 245 15.58 14.36 33.10
N ASN A 246 15.46 15.45 32.32
CA ASN A 246 14.52 16.52 32.63
C ASN A 246 13.05 16.04 32.53
N LYS A 247 12.43 15.83 33.70
CA LYS A 247 11.08 15.27 33.82
C LYS A 247 10.00 16.10 33.12
N LYS A 248 10.15 17.43 33.02
CA LYS A 248 9.15 18.29 32.36
C LYS A 248 9.16 18.08 30.85
N LEU A 249 10.35 18.08 30.24
CA LEU A 249 10.52 17.85 28.81
C LEU A 249 10.06 16.44 28.42
N ILE A 250 10.43 15.42 29.22
CA ILE A 250 9.98 14.04 29.01
C ILE A 250 8.45 13.92 29.10
N LYS A 251 7.81 14.65 30.03
CA LYS A 251 6.34 14.65 30.12
C LYS A 251 5.72 15.27 28.86
N MET A 252 6.24 16.41 28.41
CA MET A 252 5.76 17.06 27.17
C MET A 252 5.87 16.14 25.96
N GLU A 253 6.90 15.29 25.88
CA GLU A 253 7.01 14.30 24.81
C GLU A 253 5.96 13.21 24.85
N LYS A 254 5.59 12.76 26.04
CA LYS A 254 4.49 11.79 26.21
C LYS A 254 3.15 12.41 25.85
N ASP A 255 2.94 13.66 26.25
CA ASP A 255 1.73 14.41 25.89
C ASP A 255 1.67 14.63 24.36
N ARG A 256 2.80 14.97 23.73
CA ARG A 256 2.93 15.06 22.26
C ARG A 256 2.64 13.74 21.57
N GLU A 257 3.18 12.63 22.07
CA GLU A 257 2.92 11.30 21.52
C GLU A 257 1.43 10.96 21.56
N GLY A 258 0.75 11.26 22.68
CA GLY A 258 -0.70 11.11 22.82
C GLY A 258 -1.46 11.88 21.74
N LEU A 259 -1.11 13.16 21.55
CA LEU A 259 -1.73 14.01 20.53
C LEU A 259 -1.44 13.51 19.11
N MET A 260 -0.22 13.02 18.83
CA MET A 260 0.11 12.47 17.50
C MET A 260 -0.70 11.21 17.18
N LEU A 261 -0.94 10.36 18.19
CA LEU A 261 -1.82 9.21 18.05
C LEU A 261 -3.25 9.68 17.77
N ASP A 262 -3.81 10.55 18.61
CA ASP A 262 -5.20 11.06 18.44
C ASP A 262 -5.39 11.70 17.06
N ASN A 263 -4.36 12.40 16.58
CA ASN A 263 -4.35 13.05 15.27
C ASN A 263 -4.58 12.10 14.09
N ILE A 264 -4.29 10.80 14.21
CA ILE A 264 -4.54 9.81 13.14
C ILE A 264 -6.04 9.78 12.82
N LYS A 265 -6.86 9.50 13.83
CA LYS A 265 -8.32 9.46 13.69
C LYS A 265 -8.88 10.86 13.39
N ASP A 266 -8.39 11.88 14.11
CA ASP A 266 -8.91 13.25 13.96
C ASP A 266 -8.67 13.80 12.55
N SER A 267 -7.55 13.49 11.91
CA SER A 267 -7.25 13.95 10.55
C SER A 267 -8.18 13.29 9.52
N ILE A 268 -8.48 11.99 9.69
CA ILE A 268 -9.45 11.29 8.85
C ILE A 268 -10.84 11.89 9.05
N ASN A 269 -11.25 12.11 10.31
CA ASN A 269 -12.54 12.73 10.62
C ASN A 269 -12.67 14.13 9.98
N GLN A 270 -11.67 14.99 10.16
CA GLN A 270 -11.63 16.33 9.58
C GLN A 270 -11.72 16.29 8.05
N LYS A 271 -11.03 15.33 7.42
CA LYS A 271 -11.05 15.17 5.97
C LYS A 271 -12.43 14.73 5.46
N ALA A 272 -13.09 13.78 6.13
CA ALA A 272 -14.45 13.38 5.80
C ALA A 272 -15.44 14.56 5.91
N ILE A 273 -15.29 15.41 6.95
CA ILE A 273 -16.09 16.64 7.11
C ILE A 273 -15.78 17.65 5.99
N GLU A 274 -14.52 17.80 5.60
CA GLU A 274 -14.10 18.67 4.49
C GLU A 274 -14.73 18.22 3.17
N GLN A 275 -14.66 16.92 2.85
CA GLN A 275 -15.26 16.33 1.66
C GLN A 275 -16.79 16.52 1.65
N HIS A 276 -17.47 16.27 2.76
CA HIS A 276 -18.90 16.56 2.91
C HIS A 276 -19.23 18.03 2.62
N LYS A 277 -18.45 18.97 3.18
CA LYS A 277 -18.62 20.41 2.94
C LYS A 277 -18.39 20.80 1.48
N LYS A 278 -17.49 20.11 0.77
CA LYS A 278 -17.29 20.29 -0.68
C LYS A 278 -18.48 19.75 -1.46
N ARG A 279 -18.92 18.52 -1.17
CA ARG A 279 -20.01 17.84 -1.87
C ARG A 279 -21.36 18.53 -1.72
N ILE A 280 -21.68 19.10 -0.55
CA ILE A 280 -22.91 19.89 -0.34
C ILE A 280 -23.03 21.11 -1.27
N LYS A 281 -21.90 21.67 -1.71
CA LYS A 281 -21.93 22.80 -2.65
C LYS A 281 -22.41 22.37 -4.04
N VAL A 282 -22.18 21.10 -4.39
CA VAL A 282 -22.56 20.48 -5.66
C VAL A 282 -23.94 19.85 -5.54
N ASP A 283 -24.15 19.00 -4.54
CA ASP A 283 -25.42 18.35 -4.24
C ASP A 283 -26.05 18.91 -2.95
N LYS A 284 -27.03 19.80 -3.11
CA LYS A 284 -27.71 20.47 -2.00
C LYS A 284 -28.69 19.56 -1.24
N LYS A 285 -29.01 18.37 -1.77
CA LYS A 285 -29.96 17.43 -1.15
C LYS A 285 -29.30 16.48 -0.17
N ILE A 286 -27.96 16.49 -0.04
CA ILE A 286 -27.23 15.66 0.92
C ILE A 286 -27.76 15.93 2.33
N ASP A 287 -27.99 14.84 3.07
CA ASP A 287 -28.43 14.89 4.45
C ASP A 287 -27.37 15.56 5.34
N LYS A 288 -27.81 16.56 6.11
CA LYS A 288 -26.96 17.35 7.01
C LYS A 288 -27.07 16.90 8.46
N THR A 289 -27.84 15.85 8.73
CA THR A 289 -28.03 15.36 10.11
C THR A 289 -26.92 14.40 10.52
N GLY A 290 -26.47 14.55 11.76
CA GLY A 290 -25.51 13.61 12.37
C GLY A 290 -24.13 13.55 11.70
N ILE A 291 -23.72 14.58 10.95
CA ILE A 291 -22.46 14.60 10.17
C ILE A 291 -21.26 14.21 11.04
N ASP A 292 -21.10 14.84 12.21
CA ASP A 292 -19.95 14.58 13.08
C ASP A 292 -19.92 13.12 13.55
N LYS A 293 -21.08 12.51 13.83
CA LYS A 293 -21.18 11.09 14.22
C LYS A 293 -20.86 10.16 13.05
N LYS A 294 -21.37 10.47 11.86
CA LYS A 294 -21.09 9.70 10.64
C LYS A 294 -19.60 9.76 10.30
N ALA A 295 -19.00 10.95 10.35
CA ALA A 295 -17.56 11.13 10.13
C ALA A 295 -16.72 10.42 11.20
N ASP A 296 -17.16 10.43 12.46
CA ASP A 296 -16.48 9.71 13.54
C ASP A 296 -16.50 8.20 13.34
N GLU A 297 -17.64 7.63 12.93
CA GLU A 297 -17.76 6.20 12.63
C GLU A 297 -16.84 5.79 11.46
N VAL A 298 -16.87 6.54 10.36
CA VAL A 298 -15.99 6.31 9.21
C VAL A 298 -14.52 6.40 9.62
N SER A 299 -14.15 7.45 10.37
CA SER A 299 -12.77 7.64 10.81
C SER A 299 -12.29 6.52 11.73
N THR A 300 -13.17 5.95 12.55
CA THR A 300 -12.84 4.85 13.46
C THR A 300 -12.50 3.57 12.69
N VAL A 301 -13.34 3.19 11.72
CA VAL A 301 -13.13 1.96 10.93
C VAL A 301 -11.91 2.08 10.03
N ILE A 302 -11.69 3.22 9.38
CA ILE A 302 -10.48 3.45 8.57
C ILE A 302 -9.22 3.43 9.44
N THR A 303 -9.27 4.01 10.64
CA THR A 303 -8.13 4.00 11.57
C THR A 303 -7.80 2.57 12.04
N ASP A 304 -8.80 1.78 12.43
CA ASP A 304 -8.64 0.36 12.79
C ASP A 304 -7.97 -0.42 11.66
N HIS A 305 -8.46 -0.25 10.43
CA HIS A 305 -7.94 -0.91 9.24
C HIS A 305 -6.47 -0.58 8.99
N ILE A 306 -6.11 0.70 8.98
CA ILE A 306 -4.74 1.16 8.74
C ILE A 306 -3.79 0.63 9.83
N ILE A 307 -4.20 0.65 11.10
CA ILE A 307 -3.34 0.27 12.23
C ILE A 307 -3.09 -1.25 12.27
N LYS A 308 -4.08 -2.05 11.85
CA LYS A 308 -3.91 -3.49 11.65
C LYS A 308 -2.97 -3.84 10.50
N GLY A 309 -2.54 -2.87 9.70
CA GLY A 309 -1.68 -3.09 8.54
C GLY A 309 -2.43 -3.62 7.32
N ASN A 310 -3.74 -3.40 7.30
CA ASN A 310 -4.58 -3.72 6.16
C ASN A 310 -4.49 -2.61 5.12
N GLU A 311 -4.85 -2.94 3.88
CA GLU A 311 -4.63 -2.06 2.73
C GLU A 311 -5.93 -1.79 1.99
N VAL A 312 -5.92 -0.71 1.22
CA VAL A 312 -6.94 -0.43 0.22
C VAL A 312 -6.23 -0.11 -1.08
N LYS A 313 -6.73 -0.65 -2.19
CA LYS A 313 -6.21 -0.37 -3.53
C LYS A 313 -7.35 0.12 -4.42
N LEU A 314 -7.07 1.17 -5.20
CA LEU A 314 -7.93 1.60 -6.30
C LEU A 314 -7.46 0.84 -7.55
N LEU A 315 -8.25 -0.12 -8.02
CA LEU A 315 -7.86 -1.04 -9.09
C LEU A 315 -8.12 -0.48 -10.49
N THR A 316 -9.18 0.32 -10.62
CA THR A 316 -9.56 0.96 -11.88
C THR A 316 -9.80 2.46 -11.63
N PRO A 317 -8.76 3.32 -11.74
CA PRO A 317 -8.95 4.76 -11.82
C PRO A 317 -9.64 5.13 -13.16
N PRO A 318 -10.22 6.34 -13.31
CA PRO A 318 -10.87 6.67 -14.58
C PRO A 318 -9.82 6.76 -15.69
N GLN A 319 -10.21 6.51 -16.93
CA GLN A 319 -9.42 7.00 -18.06
C GLN A 319 -9.52 8.53 -18.05
N ILE A 320 -8.47 9.21 -17.56
CA ILE A 320 -8.36 10.66 -17.70
C ILE A 320 -7.92 10.90 -19.15
N GLU A 321 -8.81 11.47 -19.96
CA GLU A 321 -8.54 11.81 -21.38
C GLU A 321 -7.45 12.90 -21.55
N GLU A 322 -6.86 13.40 -20.46
CA GLU A 322 -5.80 14.42 -20.50
C GLU A 322 -4.57 13.97 -19.70
N GLU A 323 -3.41 13.99 -20.38
CA GLU A 323 -2.08 13.95 -19.79
C GLU A 323 -1.88 15.15 -18.85
N THR A 324 -2.47 15.11 -17.65
CA THR A 324 -2.05 15.98 -16.56
C THR A 324 -1.02 15.24 -15.72
N ASP A 325 0.16 15.86 -15.53
CA ASP A 325 1.27 15.42 -14.65
C ASP A 325 0.88 15.19 -13.16
N GLU A 326 -0.42 15.13 -12.83
CA GLU A 326 -0.89 14.74 -11.51
C GLU A 326 -0.66 13.24 -11.32
N LYS A 327 0.26 12.89 -10.40
CA LYS A 327 0.48 11.51 -9.97
C LYS A 327 -0.87 10.82 -9.76
N ASP A 328 -1.06 9.66 -10.39
CA ASP A 328 -2.24 8.83 -10.20
C ASP A 328 -2.47 8.61 -8.69
N LEU A 329 -3.68 8.92 -8.24
CA LEU A 329 -4.10 8.78 -6.85
C LEU A 329 -3.90 7.33 -6.35
N SER A 330 -4.00 6.35 -7.25
CA SER A 330 -3.69 4.94 -6.98
C SER A 330 -2.22 4.74 -6.60
N HIS A 331 -1.32 5.46 -7.25
CA HIS A 331 0.12 5.38 -7.01
C HIS A 331 0.50 6.08 -5.71
N GLU A 332 -0.04 7.28 -5.44
CA GLU A 332 0.21 7.96 -4.16
C GLU A 332 -0.24 7.13 -2.95
N LEU A 333 -1.39 6.44 -3.07
CA LEU A 333 -1.88 5.56 -2.01
C LEU A 333 -0.92 4.40 -1.76
N ARG A 334 -0.37 3.81 -2.83
CA ARG A 334 0.62 2.73 -2.77
C ARG A 334 1.94 3.20 -2.13
N GLU A 335 2.46 4.35 -2.57
CA GLU A 335 3.67 4.97 -1.98
C GLU A 335 3.51 5.15 -0.46
N GLU A 336 2.40 5.74 -0.01
CA GLU A 336 2.15 5.97 1.41
C GLU A 336 1.98 4.65 2.20
N THR A 337 1.33 3.65 1.61
CA THR A 337 1.19 2.31 2.19
C THR A 337 2.56 1.66 2.40
N ALA A 338 3.42 1.70 1.38
CA ALA A 338 4.78 1.17 1.44
C ALA A 338 5.62 1.85 2.54
N ILE A 339 5.53 3.18 2.63
CA ILE A 339 6.21 3.98 3.67
C ILE A 339 5.76 3.56 5.07
N VAL A 340 4.44 3.42 5.29
CA VAL A 340 3.88 2.99 6.57
C VAL A 340 4.37 1.58 6.93
N ARG A 341 4.32 0.65 5.98
CA ARG A 341 4.77 -0.74 6.19
C ARG A 341 6.24 -0.80 6.61
N GLU A 342 7.11 -0.08 5.92
CA GLU A 342 8.54 -0.02 6.22
C GLU A 342 8.82 0.55 7.62
N ARG A 343 8.11 1.62 8.00
CA ARG A 343 8.23 2.23 9.33
C ARG A 343 7.66 1.33 10.42
N TYR A 344 6.57 0.63 10.14
CA TYR A 344 5.94 -0.30 11.07
C TYR A 344 6.84 -1.50 11.37
N LYS A 345 7.53 -2.06 10.36
CA LYS A 345 8.53 -3.13 10.52
C LYS A 345 9.59 -2.76 11.58
N LYS A 346 9.98 -1.49 11.68
CA LYS A 346 11.03 -0.96 12.58
C LYS A 346 10.57 -0.68 14.02
N LEU A 347 9.29 -0.85 14.34
CA LEU A 347 8.79 -0.60 15.70
C LEU A 347 9.06 -1.76 16.68
N PRO A 348 9.37 -1.45 17.95
CA PRO A 348 9.41 -2.46 19.01
C PRO A 348 8.05 -3.14 19.22
N PRO A 349 8.01 -4.43 19.62
CA PRO A 349 6.75 -5.16 19.83
C PRO A 349 5.77 -4.49 20.80
N LYS A 350 6.29 -3.87 21.86
CA LYS A 350 5.46 -3.18 22.86
C LYS A 350 4.68 -1.99 22.28
N ASP A 351 5.31 -1.25 21.37
CA ASP A 351 4.68 -0.09 20.75
C ASP A 351 3.68 -0.50 19.67
N LYS A 352 3.92 -1.64 19.00
CA LYS A 352 2.93 -2.28 18.11
C LYS A 352 1.68 -2.69 18.90
N GLN A 353 1.84 -3.32 20.06
CA GLN A 353 0.72 -3.70 20.90
C GLN A 353 -0.08 -2.48 21.39
N LEU A 354 0.60 -1.40 21.80
CA LEU A 354 -0.07 -0.17 22.23
C LEU A 354 -0.99 0.42 21.15
N LEU A 355 -0.58 0.35 19.88
CA LEU A 355 -1.40 0.81 18.76
C LEU A 355 -2.66 -0.02 18.60
N LEU A 356 -2.52 -1.35 18.64
CA LEU A 356 -3.66 -2.28 18.58
C LEU A 356 -4.60 -2.07 19.77
N ASP A 357 -4.07 -1.97 20.99
CA ASP A 357 -4.90 -1.78 22.19
C ASP A 357 -5.73 -0.49 22.18
N LYS A 358 -5.20 0.57 21.55
CA LYS A 358 -5.83 1.90 21.51
C LYS A 358 -6.88 2.02 20.40
N TYR A 359 -6.60 1.46 19.23
CA TYR A 359 -7.42 1.70 18.03
C TYR A 359 -8.16 0.48 17.51
N SER A 360 -7.77 -0.72 17.92
CA SER A 360 -8.53 -1.91 17.55
C SER A 360 -9.93 -1.78 18.12
N ILE A 361 -10.93 -1.87 17.24
CA ILE A 361 -12.33 -1.88 17.66
C ILE A 361 -12.55 -3.17 18.44
N LYS A 362 -12.57 -3.04 19.77
CA LYS A 362 -12.79 -4.15 20.69
C LYS A 362 -14.13 -4.80 20.37
N GLU A 363 -14.09 -6.12 20.25
CA GLU A 363 -15.29 -6.90 20.04
C GLU A 363 -16.09 -6.94 21.34
N ASP A 364 -17.38 -6.59 21.26
CA ASP A 364 -18.29 -6.88 22.36
C ASP A 364 -18.27 -8.40 22.60
N GLU A 365 -18.03 -8.81 23.85
CA GLU A 365 -18.35 -10.16 24.29
C GLU A 365 -19.81 -10.44 23.90
N PRO A 366 -20.13 -11.59 23.30
CA PRO A 366 -21.53 -11.90 23.01
C PRO A 366 -22.33 -11.80 24.31
N GLU A 367 -23.40 -11.00 24.31
CA GLU A 367 -24.43 -11.10 25.35
C GLU A 367 -24.80 -12.58 25.47
N GLU A 368 -24.42 -13.22 26.57
CA GLU A 368 -25.00 -14.50 26.97
C GLU A 368 -26.51 -14.28 27.07
N LYS A 369 -27.24 -14.83 26.10
CA LYS A 369 -28.70 -14.98 26.16
C LYS A 369 -29.07 -16.45 26.06
#